data_AF-A0A3L9YTI4-F1
#
_entry.id   AF-A0A3L9YTI4-F1
#
_cell.length_a   1.000
_cell.length_b   1.000
_cell.length_c   1.000
_cell.angle_alpha   90.00
_cell.angle_beta   90.00
_cell.angle_gamma   90.00
#
_symmetry.space_group_name_H-M   'P 1'
#
loop_
_entity.id
_entity.type
_entity.pdbx_description
1 polymer ?
#
loop_
_entity_poly.entity_id
_entity_poly.type
_entity_poly.pdbx_seq_one_letter_code
_entity_poly.pdbx_strand_id
1 'polypeptide(L)'
;MPSPAPILPEQCTARLQALGEQIRARRKALRLSATVTAEAAGMSRVTLHRIEKGEPSVTMGAWCNAMAALGMDLQAHKGTQEPPATAPDRAGWIPARVALADYPQLRALAWQVHGTDTLTPAEALGIYERNARHLDMEAMPTHERALLDALRLALQPTAQSTGASDAV
;
A
#
# COMPACT_ATOMS: atom_id res chain seq x y z
N MET A 1 30.60 -10.93 29.10
CA MET A 1 29.36 -10.13 29.27
C MET A 1 28.76 -9.93 27.89
N PRO A 2 27.45 -10.14 27.69
CA PRO A 2 26.82 -9.78 26.41
C PRO A 2 26.97 -8.27 26.18
N SER A 3 27.14 -7.88 24.92
CA SER A 3 27.23 -6.46 24.55
C SER A 3 25.93 -5.73 24.90
N PRO A 4 25.99 -4.42 25.23
CA PRO A 4 24.81 -3.60 25.42
C PRO A 4 23.87 -3.72 24.22
N ALA A 5 22.55 -3.75 24.48
CA ALA A 5 21.58 -3.76 23.40
C ALA A 5 21.75 -2.49 22.54
N PRO A 6 21.62 -2.61 21.21
CA PRO A 6 21.68 -1.45 20.33
C PRO A 6 20.54 -0.46 20.65
N ILE A 7 20.76 0.81 20.33
CA ILE A 7 19.71 1.83 20.41
C ILE A 7 18.57 1.40 19.48
N LEU A 8 17.35 1.34 20.01
CA LEU A 8 16.15 0.98 19.27
C LEU A 8 15.44 2.25 18.80
N PRO A 9 15.40 2.52 17.48
CA PRO A 9 14.57 3.59 16.93
C PRO A 9 13.10 3.38 17.28
N GLU A 10 12.35 4.47 17.42
CA GLU A 10 10.92 4.44 17.76
C GLU A 10 10.11 3.55 16.78
N GLN A 11 10.42 3.63 15.49
CA GLN A 11 9.83 2.75 14.46
C GLN A 11 10.04 1.26 14.73
N CYS A 12 11.18 0.86 15.30
CA CYS A 12 11.46 -0.54 15.63
C CYS A 12 10.64 -0.97 16.84
N THR A 13 10.54 -0.11 17.85
CA THR A 13 9.68 -0.34 19.03
C THR A 13 8.22 -0.50 18.63
N ALA A 14 7.70 0.39 17.78
CA ALA A 14 6.33 0.31 17.28
C ALA A 14 6.07 -0.99 16.49
N ARG A 15 7.03 -1.41 15.65
CA ARG A 15 6.92 -2.68 14.91
C ARG A 15 6.91 -3.90 15.83
N LEU A 16 7.71 -3.90 16.90
CA LEU A 16 7.72 -4.99 17.89
C LEU A 16 6.41 -5.04 18.68
N GLN A 17 5.87 -3.89 19.08
CA GLN A 17 4.56 -3.80 19.73
C GLN A 17 3.45 -4.34 18.83
N ALA A 18 3.42 -3.91 17.56
CA ALA A 18 2.46 -4.42 16.58
C ALA A 18 2.57 -5.93 16.36
N LEU A 19 3.79 -6.48 16.35
CA LEU A 19 4.00 -7.93 16.27
C LEU A 19 3.48 -8.65 17.53
N GLY A 20 3.78 -8.13 18.72
CA GLY A 20 3.29 -8.67 19.99
C GLY A 20 1.76 -8.69 20.08
N GLU A 21 1.11 -7.62 19.61
CA GLU A 21 -0.34 -7.51 19.53
C GLU A 21 -0.95 -8.53 18.56
N GLN A 22 -0.33 -8.75 17.40
CA GLN A 22 -0.78 -9.77 16.44
C GLN A 22 -0.70 -11.19 17.03
N ILE A 23 0.40 -11.52 17.72
CA ILE A 23 0.55 -12.80 18.44
C ILE A 23 -0.56 -12.96 19.48
N ARG A 24 -0.81 -11.92 20.29
CA ARG A 24 -1.88 -11.92 21.30
C ARG A 24 -3.26 -12.08 20.67
N ALA A 25 -3.52 -11.41 19.56
CA ALA A 25 -4.77 -11.48 18.81
C ALA A 25 -5.00 -12.90 18.27
N ARG A 26 -3.99 -13.52 17.65
CA ARG A 26 -4.04 -14.90 17.16
C ARG A 26 -4.37 -15.87 18.29
N ARG A 27 -3.68 -15.74 19.44
CA ARG A 27 -3.97 -16.57 20.62
C ARG A 27 -5.41 -16.45 21.08
N LYS A 28 -5.93 -15.21 21.17
CA LYS A 28 -7.33 -14.95 21.55
C LYS A 28 -8.32 -15.52 20.54
N ALA A 29 -8.03 -15.43 19.24
CA ALA A 29 -8.86 -15.99 18.18
C ALA A 29 -8.97 -17.53 18.30
N LEU A 30 -7.88 -18.19 18.69
CA LEU A 30 -7.84 -19.62 19.01
C LEU A 30 -8.41 -19.95 20.41
N ARG A 31 -8.87 -18.95 21.18
CA ARG A 31 -9.40 -19.08 22.54
C ARG A 31 -8.44 -19.76 23.54
N LEU A 32 -7.13 -19.61 23.31
CA LEU A 32 -6.09 -20.19 24.17
C LEU A 32 -5.73 -19.25 25.32
N SER A 33 -5.51 -19.84 26.51
CA SER A 33 -4.99 -19.10 27.65
C SER A 33 -3.50 -18.79 27.45
N ALA A 34 -3.02 -17.72 28.10
CA ALA A 34 -1.60 -17.38 28.08
C ALA A 34 -0.74 -18.49 28.69
N THR A 35 -1.24 -19.19 29.71
CA THR A 35 -0.51 -20.29 30.35
C THR A 35 -0.31 -21.46 29.39
N VAL A 36 -1.39 -21.93 28.76
CA VAL A 36 -1.34 -23.06 27.81
C VAL A 36 -0.45 -22.73 26.61
N THR A 37 -0.51 -21.50 26.10
CA THR A 37 0.32 -21.08 24.97
C THR A 37 1.80 -21.01 25.37
N ALA A 38 2.10 -20.52 26.57
CA ALA A 38 3.48 -20.44 27.06
C ALA A 38 4.08 -21.83 27.28
N GLU A 39 3.32 -22.76 27.84
CA GLU A 39 3.70 -24.17 27.99
C GLU A 39 3.98 -24.83 26.64
N ALA A 40 3.06 -24.68 25.68
CA ALA A 40 3.24 -25.19 24.31
C ALA A 40 4.47 -24.60 23.60
N ALA A 41 4.79 -23.33 23.90
CA ALA A 41 5.96 -22.65 23.36
C ALA A 41 7.26 -22.93 24.16
N GLY A 42 7.20 -23.77 25.21
CA GLY A 42 8.35 -24.12 26.04
C GLY A 42 8.95 -22.95 26.83
N MET A 43 8.11 -22.01 27.28
CA MET A 43 8.56 -20.80 28.00
C MET A 43 7.65 -20.44 29.18
N SER A 44 8.12 -19.51 30.02
CA SER A 44 7.30 -18.98 31.11
C SER A 44 6.16 -18.09 30.60
N ARG A 45 5.03 -18.06 31.33
CA ARG A 45 3.92 -17.11 31.08
C ARG A 45 4.39 -15.65 31.07
N VAL A 46 5.39 -15.31 31.90
CA VAL A 46 5.96 -13.95 31.95
C VAL A 46 6.70 -13.62 30.65
N THR A 47 7.46 -14.57 30.10
CA THR A 47 8.13 -14.41 28.80
C THR A 47 7.10 -14.18 27.69
N LEU A 48 6.03 -14.98 27.64
CA LEU A 48 4.94 -14.76 26.68
C LEU A 48 4.28 -13.38 26.85
N HIS A 49 4.07 -12.93 28.09
CA HIS A 49 3.51 -11.60 28.35
C HIS A 49 4.39 -10.46 27.79
N ARG A 50 5.71 -10.59 27.94
CA ARG A 50 6.70 -9.61 27.42
C ARG A 50 6.73 -9.60 25.89
N ILE A 51 6.64 -10.79 25.28
CA ILE A 51 6.45 -10.96 23.83
C ILE A 51 5.18 -10.23 23.37
N GLU A 52 4.03 -10.50 24.00
CA GLU A 52 2.76 -9.84 23.63
C GLU A 52 2.77 -8.32 23.81
N LYS A 53 3.72 -7.78 24.58
CA LYS A 53 3.93 -6.33 24.77
C LYS A 53 4.95 -5.71 23.81
N GLY A 54 5.61 -6.49 22.96
CA GLY A 54 6.64 -5.96 22.07
C GLY A 54 8.01 -5.80 22.71
N GLU A 55 8.32 -6.50 23.81
CA GLU A 55 9.56 -6.23 24.54
C GLU A 55 10.81 -6.73 23.77
N PRO A 56 11.74 -5.84 23.39
CA PRO A 56 12.88 -6.14 22.52
C PRO A 56 13.95 -7.03 23.17
N SER A 57 13.99 -7.08 24.50
CA SER A 57 14.99 -7.82 25.27
C SER A 57 14.69 -9.34 25.32
N VAL A 58 13.53 -9.77 24.81
CA VAL A 58 13.20 -11.18 24.67
C VAL A 58 13.90 -11.76 23.45
N THR A 59 14.49 -12.96 23.60
CA THR A 59 15.26 -13.60 22.52
C THR A 59 14.39 -13.91 21.31
N MET A 60 14.93 -13.74 20.10
CA MET A 60 14.21 -14.05 18.85
C MET A 60 13.70 -15.51 18.83
N GLY A 61 14.45 -16.45 19.41
CA GLY A 61 14.00 -17.84 19.53
C GLY A 61 12.71 -18.00 20.34
N ALA A 62 12.52 -17.22 21.41
CA ALA A 62 11.27 -17.23 22.17
C ALA A 62 10.11 -16.64 21.36
N TRP A 63 10.35 -15.58 20.57
CA TRP A 63 9.36 -15.06 19.62
C TRP A 63 8.94 -16.15 18.61
N CYS A 64 9.91 -16.83 17.99
CA CYS A 64 9.66 -17.93 17.05
C CYS A 64 8.84 -19.06 17.69
N ASN A 65 9.18 -19.50 18.90
CA ASN A 65 8.43 -20.57 19.58
C ASN A 65 6.98 -20.16 19.87
N ALA A 66 6.74 -18.90 20.27
CA ALA A 66 5.39 -18.40 20.52
C ALA A 66 4.55 -18.37 19.22
N MET A 67 5.14 -17.95 18.11
CA MET A 67 4.48 -17.96 16.79
C MET A 67 4.20 -19.39 16.33
N ALA A 68 5.18 -20.29 16.44
CA ALA A 68 5.02 -21.71 16.06
C ALA A 68 3.90 -22.40 16.86
N ALA A 69 3.83 -22.16 18.18
CA ALA A 69 2.76 -22.69 19.03
C ALA A 69 1.35 -22.20 18.65
N LEU A 70 1.24 -21.09 17.91
CA LEU A 70 -0.01 -20.50 17.42
C LEU A 70 -0.25 -20.78 15.91
N GLY A 71 0.61 -21.57 15.28
CA GLY A 71 0.58 -21.85 13.84
C GLY A 71 0.84 -20.61 12.99
N MET A 72 1.78 -19.76 13.42
CA MET A 72 2.25 -18.58 12.70
C MET A 72 3.70 -18.78 12.26
N ASP A 73 4.04 -18.31 11.06
CA ASP A 73 5.41 -18.33 10.54
C ASP A 73 6.07 -16.95 10.64
N LEU A 74 7.34 -16.92 11.05
CA LEU A 74 8.15 -15.71 11.00
C LEU A 74 8.76 -15.58 9.61
N GLN A 75 8.41 -14.50 8.90
CA GLN A 75 8.93 -14.24 7.57
C GLN A 75 9.42 -12.79 7.43
N ALA A 76 10.61 -12.63 6.88
CA ALA A 76 11.12 -11.32 6.48
C ALA A 76 10.59 -10.99 5.08
N HIS A 77 9.87 -9.88 4.97
CA HIS A 77 9.41 -9.35 3.70
C HIS A 77 10.34 -8.22 3.29
N LYS A 78 10.57 -8.02 1.99
CA LYS A 78 11.17 -6.78 1.52
C LYS A 78 10.23 -5.67 1.96
N GLY A 79 10.74 -4.76 2.80
CA GLY A 79 10.00 -3.56 3.12
C GLY A 79 9.81 -2.81 1.81
N THR A 80 8.61 -2.85 1.26
CA THR A 80 8.17 -1.78 0.38
C THR A 80 8.25 -0.57 1.28
N GLN A 81 9.25 0.30 1.09
CA GLN A 81 9.02 1.68 1.46
C GLN A 81 7.79 2.05 0.65
N GLU A 82 6.65 2.04 1.31
CA GLU A 82 5.46 2.65 0.79
C GLU A 82 5.72 4.15 1.02
N PRO A 83 6.12 4.92 -0.02
CA PRO A 83 5.72 6.32 -0.02
C PRO A 83 4.19 6.32 0.20
N PRO A 84 3.66 7.33 0.91
CA PRO A 84 2.25 7.35 1.29
C PRO A 84 1.39 7.03 0.06
N ALA A 85 0.66 5.90 0.13
CA ALA A 85 -0.12 5.31 -0.94
C ALA A 85 0.67 4.95 -2.21
N THR A 86 1.14 3.70 -2.31
CA THR A 86 1.08 3.06 -3.64
C THR A 86 -0.40 2.98 -3.96
N ALA A 87 -0.80 3.76 -4.95
CA ALA A 87 -2.15 3.80 -5.47
C ALA A 87 -2.71 2.36 -5.57
N PRO A 88 -3.94 2.09 -5.09
CA PRO A 88 -4.60 0.81 -5.38
C PRO A 88 -4.52 0.59 -6.88
N ASP A 89 -4.37 -0.65 -7.35
CA ASP A 89 -4.39 -0.98 -8.77
C ASP A 89 -5.48 -0.16 -9.49
N ARG A 90 -5.07 0.92 -10.16
CA ARG A 90 -5.96 1.96 -10.71
C ARG A 90 -6.45 1.57 -12.10
N ALA A 91 -6.28 0.32 -12.52
CA ALA A 91 -6.79 -0.17 -13.79
C ALA A 91 -8.31 0.08 -13.86
N GLY A 92 -8.72 1.09 -14.63
CA GLY A 92 -10.12 1.52 -14.79
C GLY A 92 -10.66 2.52 -13.76
N TRP A 93 -9.85 3.01 -12.81
CA TRP A 93 -10.28 4.02 -11.82
C TRP A 93 -9.91 5.44 -12.24
N ILE A 94 -10.88 6.35 -12.21
CA ILE A 94 -10.68 7.77 -12.53
C ILE A 94 -10.90 8.61 -11.27
N PRO A 95 -9.89 9.36 -10.79
CA PRO A 95 -10.04 10.23 -9.64
C PRO A 95 -10.92 11.44 -9.99
N ALA A 96 -11.79 11.87 -9.08
CA ALA A 96 -12.61 13.07 -9.28
C ALA A 96 -11.78 14.36 -9.48
N ARG A 97 -10.55 14.38 -8.94
CA ARG A 97 -9.53 15.41 -9.21
C ARG A 97 -8.17 14.75 -9.44
N VAL A 98 -7.54 15.05 -10.55
CA VAL A 98 -6.22 14.56 -10.98
C VAL A 98 -5.15 15.53 -10.44
N ALA A 99 -4.35 15.10 -9.47
CA ALA A 99 -3.25 15.91 -8.95
C ALA A 99 -2.04 15.88 -9.89
N LEU A 100 -1.58 17.05 -10.36
CA LEU A 100 -0.46 17.13 -11.31
C LEU A 100 0.85 16.58 -10.73
N ALA A 101 1.02 16.58 -9.41
CA ALA A 101 2.21 16.06 -8.75
C ALA A 101 2.42 14.55 -8.97
N ASP A 102 1.33 13.79 -9.19
CA ASP A 102 1.36 12.32 -9.31
C ASP A 102 1.64 11.85 -10.75
N TYR A 103 1.54 12.76 -11.73
CA TYR A 103 1.58 12.46 -13.16
C TYR A 103 2.60 13.35 -13.87
N PRO A 104 3.88 12.93 -13.93
CA PRO A 104 4.98 13.76 -14.39
C PRO A 104 4.84 14.20 -15.85
N GLN A 105 4.29 13.35 -16.74
CA GLN A 105 4.08 13.77 -18.13
C GLN A 105 2.90 14.73 -18.25
N LEU A 106 1.78 14.47 -17.59
CA LEU A 106 0.66 15.40 -17.57
C LEU A 106 1.08 16.78 -17.08
N ARG A 107 1.92 16.82 -16.03
CA ARG A 107 2.49 18.07 -15.51
C ARG A 107 3.38 18.77 -16.53
N ALA A 108 4.22 18.05 -17.26
CA ALA A 108 5.06 18.62 -18.31
C ALA A 108 4.23 19.22 -19.46
N LEU A 109 3.08 18.60 -19.77
CA LEU A 109 2.17 19.04 -20.82
C LEU A 109 1.19 20.15 -20.38
N ALA A 110 0.97 20.30 -19.08
CA ALA A 110 0.08 21.30 -18.48
C ALA A 110 0.72 22.71 -18.37
N TRP A 111 1.66 23.07 -19.24
CA TRP A 111 2.36 24.36 -19.21
C TRP A 111 1.43 25.57 -19.41
N GLN A 112 0.26 25.39 -20.05
CA GLN A 112 -0.78 26.42 -20.22
C GLN A 112 -1.66 26.59 -18.97
N VAL A 113 -1.59 25.68 -18.00
CA VAL A 113 -2.41 25.72 -16.78
C VAL A 113 -1.63 26.50 -15.73
N HIS A 114 -2.04 27.75 -15.49
CA HIS A 114 -1.43 28.61 -14.47
C HIS A 114 -2.28 28.58 -13.19
N GLY A 115 -1.65 28.25 -12.05
CA GLY A 115 -2.23 28.47 -10.72
C GLY A 115 -3.11 27.34 -10.15
N THR A 116 -3.14 26.15 -10.75
CA THR A 116 -3.89 25.00 -10.21
C THR A 116 -3.05 23.73 -10.18
N ASP A 117 -2.94 23.11 -9.00
CA ASP A 117 -2.21 21.85 -8.81
C ASP A 117 -3.08 20.60 -9.07
N THR A 118 -4.37 20.79 -9.33
CA THR A 118 -5.33 19.72 -9.61
C THR A 118 -6.20 20.04 -10.83
N LEU A 119 -6.50 19.01 -11.62
CA LEU A 119 -7.33 19.06 -12.82
C LEU A 119 -8.56 18.17 -12.69
N THR A 120 -9.63 18.48 -13.40
CA THR A 120 -10.73 17.53 -13.62
C THR A 120 -10.30 16.44 -14.61
N PRO A 121 -10.94 15.26 -14.60
CA PRO A 121 -10.69 14.19 -15.57
C PRO A 121 -10.78 14.64 -17.04
N ALA A 122 -11.77 15.47 -17.37
CA ALA A 122 -11.95 15.98 -18.73
C ALA A 122 -10.84 16.94 -19.15
N GLU A 123 -10.39 17.81 -18.25
CA GLU A 123 -9.25 18.71 -18.50
C GLU A 123 -7.95 17.92 -18.69
N ALA A 124 -7.72 16.90 -17.85
CA ALA A 124 -6.55 16.04 -17.96
C ALA A 124 -6.51 15.33 -19.33
N LEU A 125 -7.62 14.71 -19.76
CA LEU A 125 -7.71 14.09 -21.09
C LEU A 125 -7.49 15.12 -22.21
N GLY A 126 -8.13 16.28 -22.13
CA GLY A 126 -7.98 17.32 -23.14
C GLY A 126 -6.54 17.86 -23.26
N ILE A 127 -5.77 17.88 -22.16
CA ILE A 127 -4.35 18.25 -22.19
C ILE A 127 -3.52 17.18 -22.89
N TYR A 128 -3.76 15.90 -22.61
CA TYR A 128 -3.10 14.79 -23.28
C TYR A 128 -3.37 14.81 -24.80
N GLU A 129 -4.62 15.03 -25.20
CA GLU A 129 -5.00 15.05 -26.62
C GLU A 129 -4.40 16.24 -27.37
N ARG A 130 -4.50 17.45 -26.81
CA ARG A 130 -3.95 18.67 -27.43
C ARG A 130 -2.43 18.63 -27.56
N ASN A 131 -1.74 17.96 -26.63
CA ASN A 131 -0.29 17.87 -26.62
C ASN A 131 0.25 16.48 -27.00
N ALA A 132 -0.53 15.68 -27.74
CA ALA A 132 -0.16 14.32 -28.11
C ALA A 132 1.21 14.22 -28.81
N ARG A 133 1.60 15.25 -29.57
CA ARG A 133 2.91 15.34 -30.24
C ARG A 133 4.12 15.47 -29.30
N HIS A 134 3.89 15.79 -28.03
CA HIS A 134 4.91 15.95 -26.99
C HIS A 134 4.84 14.85 -25.93
N LEU A 135 3.96 13.86 -26.12
CA LEU A 135 3.78 12.75 -25.20
C LEU A 135 4.84 11.68 -25.47
N ASP A 136 5.63 11.34 -24.47
CA ASP A 136 6.64 10.29 -24.56
C ASP A 136 6.07 8.99 -23.98
N MET A 137 5.44 8.17 -24.82
CA MET A 137 4.81 6.93 -24.37
C MET A 137 5.81 5.91 -23.77
N GLU A 138 7.09 5.97 -24.18
CA GLU A 138 8.13 5.04 -23.71
C GLU A 138 8.62 5.42 -22.32
N ALA A 139 8.81 6.72 -22.06
CA ALA A 139 9.19 7.23 -20.74
C ALA A 139 8.03 7.32 -19.74
N MET A 140 6.80 6.97 -20.13
CA MET A 140 5.62 7.13 -19.27
C MET A 140 5.57 6.06 -18.17
N PRO A 141 5.40 6.45 -16.90
CA PRO A 141 5.27 5.48 -15.82
C PRO A 141 3.94 4.71 -15.93
N THR A 142 3.94 3.45 -15.47
CA THR A 142 2.82 2.51 -15.66
C THR A 142 1.49 3.02 -15.07
N HIS A 143 1.53 3.71 -13.93
CA HIS A 143 0.32 4.26 -13.30
C HIS A 143 -0.27 5.44 -14.08
N GLU A 144 0.56 6.21 -14.79
CA GLU A 144 0.12 7.32 -15.64
C GLU A 144 -0.50 6.81 -16.94
N ARG A 145 0.07 5.75 -17.53
CA ARG A 145 -0.56 5.02 -18.65
C ARG A 145 -1.95 4.51 -18.28
N ALA A 146 -2.08 3.88 -17.10
CA ALA A 146 -3.36 3.38 -16.61
C ALA A 146 -4.41 4.48 -16.43
N LEU A 147 -4.00 5.67 -15.96
CA LEU A 147 -4.90 6.83 -15.91
C LEU A 147 -5.34 7.26 -17.31
N LEU A 148 -4.41 7.41 -18.26
CA LEU A 148 -4.72 7.82 -19.63
C LEU A 148 -5.71 6.86 -20.31
N ASP A 149 -5.49 5.56 -20.14
CA ASP A 149 -6.38 4.53 -20.69
C ASP A 149 -7.77 4.58 -20.03
N ALA A 150 -7.84 4.76 -18.71
CA ALA A 150 -9.11 4.92 -18.00
C ALA A 150 -9.86 6.19 -18.45
N LEU A 151 -9.16 7.32 -18.59
CA LEU A 151 -9.73 8.58 -19.08
C LEU A 151 -10.29 8.42 -20.50
N ARG A 152 -9.55 7.78 -21.40
CA ARG A 152 -10.01 7.49 -22.77
C ARG A 152 -11.25 6.60 -22.75
N LEU A 153 -11.28 5.56 -21.93
CA LEU A 153 -12.40 4.64 -21.86
C LEU A 153 -13.69 5.30 -21.36
N ALA A 154 -13.61 6.19 -20.37
CA ALA A 154 -14.79 6.80 -19.76
C ALA A 154 -15.27 8.11 -20.39
N LEU A 155 -14.38 8.86 -21.06
CA LEU A 155 -14.68 10.22 -21.53
C LEU A 155 -14.62 10.36 -23.05
N GLN A 156 -14.20 9.33 -23.80
CA GLN A 156 -14.39 9.36 -25.26
C GLN A 156 -15.88 9.37 -25.58
N PRO A 157 -16.36 10.30 -26.44
CA PRO A 157 -17.71 10.20 -26.96
C PRO A 157 -17.82 8.87 -27.69
N THR A 158 -18.75 8.01 -27.28
CA THR A 158 -19.08 6.79 -28.00
C THR A 158 -19.46 7.17 -29.43
N ALA A 159 -18.54 7.00 -30.38
CA ALA A 159 -18.76 7.18 -31.81
C ALA A 159 -19.64 6.06 -32.42
N GLN A 160 -20.54 5.45 -31.63
CA GLN A 160 -21.41 4.34 -32.00
C GLN A 160 -22.82 4.54 -31.41
N SER A 161 -23.54 5.59 -31.83
CA SER A 161 -25.01 5.62 -31.72
C SER A 161 -25.72 6.54 -32.73
N THR A 162 -25.14 6.83 -33.89
CA THR A 162 -25.86 7.48 -35.00
C THR A 162 -25.56 6.81 -36.34
N GLY A 163 -26.03 5.58 -36.46
CA GLY A 163 -26.09 4.84 -37.71
C GLY A 163 -27.12 3.74 -37.59
N ALA A 164 -28.27 3.94 -38.25
CA ALA A 164 -29.41 3.04 -38.40
C ALA A 164 -30.58 3.19 -37.39
N SER A 165 -31.62 3.93 -37.80
CA SER A 165 -32.91 3.31 -38.09
C SER A 165 -33.71 4.16 -39.08
N ASP A 166 -34.17 3.44 -40.10
CA ASP A 166 -34.87 3.82 -41.32
C ASP A 166 -36.32 4.29 -41.12
N ALA A 167 -36.83 4.94 -42.17
CA ALA A 167 -38.17 4.86 -42.76
C ALA A 167 -39.43 5.15 -41.90
N VAL A 168 -40.16 6.20 -42.32
CA VAL A 168 -41.59 6.15 -42.68
C VAL A 168 -41.79 6.94 -43.97
#